data_AF-A0A432SJF8-F1
#
_entry.id   AF-A0A432SJF8-F1
#
_cell.length_a   1.000
_cell.length_b   1.000
_cell.length_c   1.000
_cell.angle_alpha   90.00
_cell.angle_beta   90.00
_cell.angle_gamma   90.00
#
_symmetry.space_group_name_H-M   'P 1'
#
loop_
_entity.id
_entity.type
_entity.pdbx_description
1 polymer ?
#
loop_
_entity_poly.entity_id
_entity_poly.type
_entity_poly.pdbx_seq_one_letter_code
_entity_poly.pdbx_strand_id
1 'polypeptide(L)'
;MPLHPIQIKARIVDYLHHLTDYDYIAYGWLLGVLVAFLLLSVLLSSRFPKTALLMVAIVLAGMITGPFAMKYLLDQTVRKVVLTDTHTTQLPFSKNLIVIGTIENQGRIDMSGCRIFVDILRKDTNRYKQFFYSLRPLRKEMLMIKKKVHKGDKMPYKVVFDHFAMKEGYQVKQSVECF
;
A
#
# COMPACT_ATOMS: atom_id res chain seq x y z
N MET A 1 -13.34 -20.95 -2.84
CA MET A 1 -13.84 -19.91 -3.77
C MET A 1 -12.77 -19.69 -4.83
N PRO A 2 -13.06 -19.97 -6.11
CA PRO A 2 -12.04 -20.03 -7.16
C PRO A 2 -11.57 -18.64 -7.57
N LEU A 3 -10.24 -18.49 -7.76
CA LEU A 3 -9.59 -17.30 -8.30
C LEU A 3 -9.86 -17.22 -9.81
N HIS A 4 -10.64 -16.23 -10.25
CA HIS A 4 -10.83 -15.95 -11.68
C HIS A 4 -9.69 -15.05 -12.23
N PRO A 5 -9.01 -15.42 -13.34
CA PRO A 5 -7.85 -14.69 -13.89
C PRO A 5 -8.17 -13.33 -14.55
N ILE A 6 -9.44 -12.93 -14.63
CA ILE A 6 -9.91 -11.71 -15.32
C ILE A 6 -9.64 -10.44 -14.48
N GLN A 7 -9.38 -10.57 -13.18
CA GLN A 7 -9.23 -9.45 -12.24
C GLN A 7 -7.86 -8.73 -12.31
N ILE A 8 -6.82 -9.33 -12.90
CA ILE A 8 -5.46 -8.76 -12.88
C ILE A 8 -5.37 -7.55 -13.83
N LYS A 9 -5.92 -7.67 -15.04
CA LYS A 9 -5.90 -6.59 -16.04
C LYS A 9 -6.71 -5.38 -15.57
N ALA A 10 -7.90 -5.62 -15.01
CA ALA A 10 -8.75 -4.56 -14.46
C ALA A 10 -8.07 -3.82 -13.29
N ARG A 11 -7.38 -4.55 -12.39
CA ARG A 11 -6.60 -3.93 -11.32
C ARG A 11 -5.45 -3.06 -11.85
N ILE A 12 -4.73 -3.51 -12.87
CA ILE A 12 -3.60 -2.75 -13.43
C ILE A 12 -4.10 -1.45 -14.08
N VAL A 13 -5.22 -1.51 -14.81
CA VAL A 13 -5.84 -0.34 -15.46
C VAL A 13 -6.39 0.66 -14.43
N ASP A 14 -7.07 0.19 -13.37
CA ASP A 14 -7.51 1.07 -12.27
C ASP A 14 -6.34 1.71 -11.52
N TYR A 15 -5.23 0.99 -11.32
CA TYR A 15 -4.02 1.56 -10.71
C TYR A 15 -3.37 2.63 -11.62
N LEU A 16 -3.37 2.42 -12.94
CA LEU A 16 -2.84 3.42 -13.89
C LEU A 16 -3.69 4.69 -13.94
N HIS A 17 -5.02 4.56 -13.85
CA HIS A 17 -5.93 5.71 -13.83
C HIS A 17 -5.84 6.56 -12.56
N HIS A 18 -5.30 6.00 -11.49
CA HIS A 18 -5.09 6.69 -10.22
C HIS A 18 -3.63 7.07 -9.95
N LEU A 19 -2.77 7.00 -10.99
CA LEU A 19 -1.43 7.57 -10.93
C LEU A 19 -1.56 9.11 -10.88
N THR A 20 -1.30 9.68 -9.72
CA THR A 20 -1.45 11.13 -9.49
C THR A 20 -0.32 11.91 -10.18
N ASP A 21 -0.54 13.21 -10.44
CA ASP A 21 0.48 14.09 -11.02
C ASP A 21 1.81 14.05 -10.23
N TYR A 22 1.72 13.87 -8.91
CA TYR A 22 2.88 13.72 -8.03
C TYR A 22 3.69 12.45 -8.29
N ASP A 23 3.04 11.34 -8.65
CA ASP A 23 3.73 10.11 -9.01
C ASP A 23 4.56 10.32 -10.30
N TYR A 24 4.01 11.03 -11.29
CA TYR A 24 4.74 11.35 -12.53
C TYR A 24 5.98 12.21 -12.27
N ILE A 25 5.86 13.26 -11.45
CA ILE A 25 6.99 14.12 -11.10
C ILE A 25 8.05 13.33 -10.32
N ALA A 26 7.62 12.49 -9.36
CA ALA A 26 8.52 11.68 -8.55
C ALA A 26 9.31 10.65 -9.38
N TYR A 27 8.64 9.89 -10.24
CA TYR A 27 9.29 8.91 -11.10
C TYR A 27 10.11 9.59 -12.22
N GLY A 28 9.65 10.73 -12.74
CA GLY A 28 10.41 11.52 -13.71
C GLY A 28 11.72 12.05 -13.11
N TRP A 29 11.67 12.56 -11.89
CA TRP A 29 12.86 12.98 -11.14
C TRP A 29 13.82 11.81 -10.87
N LEU A 30 13.30 10.67 -10.40
CA LEU A 30 14.09 9.45 -10.17
C LEU A 30 14.80 9.00 -11.45
N LEU A 31 14.08 8.94 -12.57
CA LEU A 31 14.63 8.58 -13.88
C LEU A 31 15.72 9.57 -14.30
N GLY A 32 15.48 10.88 -14.16
CA GLY A 32 16.44 11.93 -14.49
C GLY A 32 17.75 11.79 -13.71
N VAL A 33 17.66 11.52 -12.39
CA VAL A 33 18.83 11.28 -11.54
C VAL A 33 19.59 10.03 -11.98
N LEU A 34 18.90 8.92 -12.29
CA LEU A 34 19.55 7.69 -12.75
C LEU A 34 20.27 7.90 -14.10
N VAL A 35 19.64 8.61 -15.04
CA VAL A 35 20.26 8.95 -16.34
C VAL A 35 21.48 9.85 -16.14
N ALA A 36 21.40 10.86 -15.25
CA ALA A 36 22.53 11.72 -14.94
C ALA A 36 23.71 10.91 -14.37
N PHE A 37 23.46 9.97 -13.46
CA PHE A 37 24.48 9.07 -12.92
C PHE A 37 25.08 8.14 -13.98
N LEU A 38 24.28 7.65 -14.93
CA LEU A 38 24.79 6.87 -16.06
C LEU A 38 25.73 7.68 -16.95
N LEU A 39 25.32 8.89 -17.34
CA LEU A 39 26.16 9.78 -18.14
C LEU A 39 27.47 10.11 -17.41
N LEU A 40 27.37 10.39 -16.12
CA LEU A 40 28.54 10.67 -15.28
C LEU A 40 29.47 9.45 -15.20
N SER A 41 28.92 8.24 -15.09
CA SER A 41 29.70 7.00 -15.11
C SER A 41 30.46 6.82 -16.43
N VAL A 42 29.81 7.08 -17.57
CA VAL A 42 30.46 7.00 -18.90
C VAL A 42 31.59 8.03 -19.02
N LEU A 43 31.36 9.27 -18.59
CA LEU A 43 32.37 10.34 -18.61
C LEU A 43 33.59 10.00 -17.73
N LEU A 44 33.37 9.41 -16.54
CA LEU A 44 34.45 9.03 -15.63
C LEU A 44 35.20 7.77 -16.06
N SER A 45 34.62 6.96 -16.94
CA SER A 45 35.19 5.66 -17.35
C SER A 45 36.58 5.78 -17.97
N SER A 46 36.85 6.89 -18.67
CA SER A 46 38.16 7.13 -19.30
C SER A 46 39.29 7.38 -18.29
N ARG A 47 39.01 7.92 -17.10
CA ARG A 47 40.05 8.33 -16.13
C ARG A 47 40.06 7.49 -14.87
N PHE A 48 38.90 6.98 -14.44
CA PHE A 48 38.74 6.24 -13.19
C PHE A 48 37.76 5.05 -13.36
N PRO A 49 38.17 3.98 -14.05
CA PRO A 49 37.28 2.88 -14.42
C PRO A 49 36.66 2.16 -13.20
N LYS A 50 37.38 2.10 -12.08
CA LYS A 50 36.85 1.53 -10.82
C LYS A 50 35.67 2.33 -10.26
N THR A 51 35.73 3.66 -10.34
CA THR A 51 34.64 4.53 -9.86
C THR A 51 33.44 4.50 -10.79
N ALA A 52 33.69 4.43 -12.11
CA ALA A 52 32.63 4.26 -13.11
C ALA A 52 31.86 2.95 -12.88
N LEU A 53 32.58 1.84 -12.63
CA LEU A 53 31.97 0.54 -12.32
C LEU A 53 31.08 0.60 -11.07
N LEU A 54 31.55 1.25 -9.99
CA LEU A 54 30.74 1.44 -8.77
C LEU A 54 29.46 2.23 -9.07
N MET A 55 29.55 3.29 -9.87
CA MET A 55 28.38 4.08 -10.25
C MET A 55 27.36 3.29 -11.08
N VAL A 56 27.81 2.46 -12.03
CA VAL A 56 26.89 1.58 -12.78
C VAL A 56 26.18 0.62 -11.83
N ALA A 57 26.90 0.03 -10.86
CA ALA A 57 26.29 -0.85 -9.87
C ALA A 57 25.22 -0.13 -9.02
N ILE A 58 25.49 1.12 -8.62
CA ILE A 58 24.52 1.96 -7.90
C ILE A 58 23.29 2.25 -8.76
N VAL A 59 23.46 2.60 -10.03
CA VAL A 59 22.33 2.83 -10.94
C VAL A 59 21.48 1.56 -11.08
N LEU A 60 22.10 0.40 -11.28
CA LEU A 60 21.37 -0.88 -11.41
C LEU A 60 20.58 -1.19 -10.14
N ALA A 61 21.19 -1.04 -8.97
CA ALA A 61 20.51 -1.20 -7.69
C ALA A 61 19.36 -0.18 -7.54
N GLY A 62 19.59 1.08 -7.91
CA GLY A 62 18.59 2.15 -7.89
C GLY A 62 17.43 1.93 -8.86
N MET A 63 17.65 1.29 -10.01
CA MET A 63 16.58 0.97 -10.95
C MET A 63 15.61 -0.06 -10.38
N ILE A 64 16.12 -1.02 -9.59
CA ILE A 64 15.31 -2.04 -8.92
C ILE A 64 14.63 -1.46 -7.69
N THR A 65 15.38 -0.77 -6.82
CA THR A 65 14.91 -0.32 -5.50
C THR A 65 14.20 1.02 -5.53
N GLY A 66 14.53 1.88 -6.48
CA GLY A 66 14.06 3.26 -6.59
C GLY A 66 12.54 3.40 -6.67
N PRO A 67 11.83 2.61 -7.50
CA PRO A 67 10.38 2.71 -7.57
C PRO A 67 9.69 2.40 -6.24
N PHE A 68 10.16 1.37 -5.54
CA PHE A 68 9.63 1.01 -4.21
C PHE A 68 9.93 2.08 -3.17
N ALA A 69 11.16 2.61 -3.18
CA ALA A 69 11.56 3.69 -2.29
C ALA A 69 10.73 4.96 -2.53
N MET A 70 10.51 5.35 -3.80
CA MET A 70 9.69 6.52 -4.11
C MET A 70 8.23 6.33 -3.71
N LYS A 71 7.63 5.17 -3.99
CA LYS A 71 6.28 4.88 -3.52
C LYS A 71 6.17 5.04 -2.00
N TYR A 72 7.10 4.44 -1.26
CA TYR A 72 7.14 4.54 0.20
C TYR A 72 7.28 6.00 0.67
N LEU A 73 8.16 6.78 0.05
CA LEU A 73 8.34 8.19 0.38
C LEU A 73 7.06 9.01 0.11
N LEU A 74 6.39 8.78 -1.02
CA LEU A 74 5.14 9.48 -1.35
C LEU A 74 4.05 9.14 -0.33
N ASP A 75 3.90 7.87 0.04
CA ASP A 75 2.87 7.41 0.97
C ASP A 75 3.15 7.90 2.40
N GLN A 76 4.42 8.09 2.79
CA GLN A 76 4.78 8.63 4.10
C GLN A 76 4.72 10.16 4.18
N THR A 77 4.90 10.87 3.08
CA THR A 77 5.06 12.34 3.08
C THR A 77 3.89 13.08 2.44
N VAL A 78 3.45 12.66 1.26
CA VAL A 78 2.43 13.35 0.46
C VAL A 78 1.05 12.76 0.75
N ARG A 79 0.94 11.42 0.76
CA ARG A 79 -0.31 10.67 0.96
C ARG A 79 -0.37 10.00 2.33
N LYS A 80 0.08 10.71 3.38
CA LYS A 80 0.08 10.16 4.72
C LYS A 80 -1.35 9.94 5.24
N VAL A 81 -1.66 8.70 5.57
CA VAL A 81 -2.97 8.30 6.11
C VAL A 81 -2.78 7.65 7.47
N VAL A 82 -3.63 8.03 8.43
CA VAL A 82 -3.66 7.41 9.76
C VAL A 82 -5.02 6.78 10.00
N LEU A 83 -5.02 5.60 10.60
CA LEU A 83 -6.20 4.92 11.09
C LEU A 83 -6.42 5.29 12.56
N THR A 84 -7.57 5.86 12.89
CA THR A 84 -7.99 6.13 14.27
C THR A 84 -9.29 5.38 14.58
N ASP A 85 -9.63 5.27 15.85
CA ASP A 85 -10.93 4.76 16.33
C ASP A 85 -11.31 3.37 15.78
N THR A 86 -10.32 2.48 15.68
CA THR A 86 -10.50 1.15 15.12
C THR A 86 -11.20 0.24 16.11
N HIS A 87 -12.43 -0.15 15.79
CA HIS A 87 -13.26 -1.03 16.61
C HIS A 87 -13.75 -2.24 15.81
N THR A 88 -13.77 -3.39 16.48
CA THR A 88 -14.31 -4.62 15.91
C THR A 88 -15.42 -5.13 16.84
N THR A 89 -16.60 -5.36 16.29
CA THR A 89 -17.77 -5.84 17.04
C THR A 89 -18.38 -7.03 16.33
N GLN A 90 -18.52 -8.14 17.05
CA GLN A 90 -19.25 -9.32 16.58
C GLN A 90 -20.69 -9.26 17.08
N LEU A 91 -21.66 -9.33 16.17
CA LEU A 91 -23.07 -9.34 16.55
C LEU A 91 -23.50 -10.74 16.99
N PRO A 92 -24.04 -10.90 18.21
CA PRO A 92 -24.40 -12.21 18.76
C PRO A 92 -25.54 -12.87 17.98
N PHE A 93 -26.46 -12.09 17.42
CA PHE A 93 -27.68 -12.59 16.78
C PHE A 93 -27.51 -12.91 15.29
N SER A 94 -26.73 -12.12 14.54
CA SER A 94 -26.58 -12.26 13.09
C SER A 94 -25.32 -13.03 12.67
N LYS A 95 -24.44 -13.42 13.60
CA LYS A 95 -23.12 -14.00 13.30
C LYS A 95 -22.32 -13.12 12.33
N ASN A 96 -22.48 -11.80 12.39
CA ASN A 96 -21.74 -10.88 11.54
C ASN A 96 -20.61 -10.23 12.33
N LEU A 97 -19.45 -10.04 11.68
CA LEU A 97 -18.34 -9.27 12.23
C LEU A 97 -18.33 -7.91 11.55
N ILE A 98 -18.43 -6.86 12.35
CA ILE A 98 -18.37 -5.47 11.88
C ILE A 98 -17.04 -4.88 12.32
N VAL A 99 -16.31 -4.35 11.35
CA VAL A 99 -15.06 -3.64 11.55
C VAL A 99 -15.28 -2.18 11.18
N ILE A 100 -15.13 -1.30 12.15
CA ILE A 100 -15.32 0.16 12.02
C ILE A 100 -13.98 0.83 12.28
N GLY A 101 -13.72 1.93 11.58
CA GLY A 101 -12.59 2.80 11.87
C GLY A 101 -12.76 4.15 11.23
N THR A 102 -11.83 5.04 11.52
CA THR A 102 -11.76 6.37 10.93
C THR A 102 -10.45 6.51 10.18
N ILE A 103 -10.53 7.01 8.95
CA ILE A 103 -9.38 7.39 8.14
C ILE A 103 -9.15 8.88 8.35
N GLU A 104 -7.95 9.27 8.72
CA GLU A 104 -7.53 10.66 8.81
C GLU A 104 -6.50 10.96 7.71
N ASN A 105 -6.79 11.94 6.85
CA ASN A 105 -5.85 12.42 5.85
C ASN A 105 -4.86 13.40 6.51
N GLN A 106 -3.69 12.88 6.91
CA GLN A 106 -2.57 13.68 7.39
C GLN A 106 -1.57 14.04 6.28
N GLY A 107 -1.97 13.83 5.03
CA GLY A 107 -1.17 14.10 3.86
C GLY A 107 -1.06 15.60 3.57
N ARG A 108 -0.41 15.90 2.45
CA ARG A 108 -0.28 17.28 1.93
C ARG A 108 -1.29 17.58 0.83
N ILE A 109 -2.01 16.57 0.36
CA ILE A 109 -2.93 16.65 -0.78
C ILE A 109 -4.30 16.10 -0.42
N ASP A 110 -5.30 16.53 -1.17
CA ASP A 110 -6.63 15.93 -1.13
C ASP A 110 -6.59 14.56 -1.81
N MET A 111 -7.23 13.58 -1.19
CA MET A 111 -7.31 12.22 -1.72
C MET A 111 -8.62 12.06 -2.47
N SER A 112 -8.57 11.48 -3.66
CA SER A 112 -9.74 11.27 -4.51
C SER A 112 -10.56 10.04 -4.10
N GLY A 113 -9.88 9.06 -3.48
CA GLY A 113 -10.51 7.89 -2.91
C GLY A 113 -9.54 7.06 -2.05
N CYS A 114 -10.11 6.09 -1.35
CA CYS A 114 -9.37 5.20 -0.47
C CYS A 114 -9.85 3.75 -0.62
N ARG A 115 -8.90 2.83 -0.61
CA ARG A 115 -9.11 1.39 -0.47
C ARG A 115 -8.79 0.96 0.94
N ILE A 116 -9.77 0.37 1.60
CA ILE A 116 -9.61 -0.21 2.92
C ILE A 116 -9.57 -1.71 2.76
N PHE A 117 -8.49 -2.32 3.24
CA PHE A 117 -8.33 -3.75 3.31
C PHE A 117 -8.48 -4.19 4.77
N VAL A 118 -9.36 -5.14 5.00
CA VAL A 118 -9.55 -5.75 6.31
C VAL A 118 -9.27 -7.25 6.19
N ASP A 119 -8.20 -7.67 6.85
CA ASP A 119 -7.74 -9.06 6.87
C ASP A 119 -8.03 -9.67 8.23
N ILE A 120 -8.70 -10.83 8.23
CA ILE A 120 -8.91 -11.63 9.43
C ILE A 120 -7.82 -12.69 9.51
N LEU A 121 -6.99 -12.61 10.55
CA LEU A 121 -5.84 -13.46 10.79
C LEU A 121 -6.11 -14.45 11.92
N ARG A 122 -5.52 -15.65 11.81
CA ARG A 122 -5.53 -16.61 12.93
C ARG A 122 -4.59 -16.08 14.01
N LYS A 123 -5.06 -16.03 15.25
CA LYS A 123 -4.21 -15.64 16.38
C LYS A 123 -3.31 -16.81 16.76
N ASP A 124 -2.00 -16.57 16.79
CA ASP A 124 -0.99 -17.55 17.18
C ASP A 124 0.07 -16.84 18.03
N THR A 125 0.66 -17.54 18.99
CA THR A 125 1.72 -17.00 19.85
C THR A 125 3.09 -17.04 19.16
N ASN A 126 3.25 -17.87 18.13
CA ASN A 126 4.49 -17.98 17.37
C ASN A 126 4.58 -16.92 16.26
N ARG A 127 5.57 -16.03 16.37
CA ARG A 127 5.84 -14.93 15.43
C ARG A 127 6.01 -15.38 13.98
N TYR A 128 6.65 -16.53 13.73
CA TYR A 128 6.85 -17.03 12.37
C TYR A 128 5.52 -17.48 11.75
N LYS A 129 4.71 -18.24 12.50
CA LYS A 129 3.37 -18.65 12.05
C LYS A 129 2.48 -17.44 11.80
N GLN A 130 2.56 -16.42 12.67
CA GLN A 130 1.82 -15.18 12.50
C GLN A 130 2.22 -14.42 11.22
N PHE A 131 3.49 -14.43 10.86
CA PHE A 131 3.95 -13.88 9.58
C PHE A 131 3.35 -14.64 8.38
N PHE A 132 3.37 -15.98 8.39
CA PHE A 132 2.72 -16.79 7.37
C PHE A 132 1.21 -16.54 7.29
N TYR A 133 0.53 -16.37 8.42
CA TYR A 133 -0.88 -16.02 8.45
C TYR A 133 -1.14 -14.62 7.88
N SER A 134 -0.22 -13.66 8.01
CA SER A 134 -0.35 -12.36 7.35
C SER A 134 -0.27 -12.46 5.82
N LEU A 135 0.40 -13.47 5.27
CA LEU A 135 0.43 -13.73 3.82
C LEU A 135 -0.85 -14.42 3.37
N ARG A 136 -1.41 -15.30 4.22
CA ARG A 136 -2.63 -16.07 3.95
C ARG A 136 -3.66 -15.92 5.07
N PRO A 137 -4.37 -14.78 5.13
CA PRO A 137 -5.46 -14.60 6.09
C PRO A 137 -6.64 -15.53 5.78
N LEU A 138 -7.47 -15.68 6.80
CA LEU A 138 -8.64 -16.55 6.80
C LEU A 138 -9.76 -15.95 5.95
N ARG A 139 -9.94 -14.63 6.02
CA ARG A 139 -10.84 -13.84 5.18
C ARG A 139 -10.21 -12.49 4.88
N LYS A 140 -10.48 -11.97 3.70
CA LYS A 140 -10.12 -10.63 3.25
C LYS A 140 -11.36 -9.96 2.70
N GLU A 141 -11.60 -8.72 3.10
CA GLU A 141 -12.58 -7.86 2.46
C GLU A 141 -11.91 -6.54 2.07
N MET A 142 -12.35 -6.00 0.94
CA MET A 142 -11.86 -4.72 0.41
C MET A 142 -13.04 -3.78 0.21
N LEU A 143 -13.00 -2.63 0.88
CA LEU A 143 -13.96 -1.55 0.68
C LEU A 143 -13.32 -0.44 -0.16
N MET A 144 -13.96 -0.09 -1.27
CA MET A 144 -13.56 1.03 -2.12
C MET A 144 -14.43 2.26 -1.79
N ILE A 145 -13.81 3.32 -1.30
CA ILE A 145 -14.46 4.59 -1.04
C ILE A 145 -14.02 5.57 -2.14
N LYS A 146 -14.97 6.00 -2.97
CA LYS A 146 -14.74 6.97 -4.06
C LYS A 146 -15.02 8.43 -3.65
N LYS A 147 -15.15 8.69 -2.36
CA LYS A 147 -15.38 10.04 -1.82
C LYS A 147 -14.04 10.73 -1.65
N LYS A 148 -13.97 12.00 -2.07
CA LYS A 148 -12.83 12.86 -1.78
C LYS A 148 -12.67 13.04 -0.27
N VAL A 149 -11.44 12.92 0.22
CA VAL A 149 -11.05 13.19 1.61
C VAL A 149 -10.07 14.35 1.58
N HIS A 150 -10.51 15.53 2.03
CA HIS A 150 -9.65 16.70 2.00
C HIS A 150 -8.51 16.56 3.02
N LYS A 151 -7.46 17.34 2.82
CA LYS A 151 -6.35 17.42 3.78
C LYS A 151 -6.88 17.79 5.18
N GLY A 152 -6.53 16.97 6.17
CA GLY A 152 -6.96 17.13 7.56
C GLY A 152 -8.32 16.53 7.88
N ASP A 153 -9.08 16.07 6.88
CA ASP A 153 -10.39 15.48 7.10
C ASP A 153 -10.30 14.09 7.73
N LYS A 154 -11.37 13.77 8.46
CA LYS A 154 -11.64 12.45 9.01
C LYS A 154 -12.84 11.83 8.31
N MET A 155 -12.69 10.58 7.89
CA MET A 155 -13.74 9.84 7.23
C MET A 155 -13.95 8.47 7.91
N PRO A 156 -15.13 8.22 8.51
CA PRO A 156 -15.43 6.90 9.06
C PRO A 156 -15.71 5.89 7.95
N TYR A 157 -15.34 4.63 8.19
CA TYR A 157 -15.65 3.50 7.33
C TYR A 157 -16.18 2.32 8.15
N LYS A 158 -16.92 1.44 7.47
CA LYS A 158 -17.49 0.23 8.05
C LYS A 158 -17.39 -0.91 7.05
N VAL A 159 -16.76 -2.00 7.46
CA VAL A 159 -16.67 -3.25 6.70
C VAL A 159 -17.44 -4.34 7.46
N VAL A 160 -18.30 -5.06 6.76
CA VAL A 160 -19.12 -6.13 7.34
C VAL A 160 -18.71 -7.45 6.74
N PHE A 161 -18.40 -8.42 7.59
CA PHE A 161 -18.20 -9.81 7.19
C PHE A 161 -19.44 -10.61 7.59
N ASP A 162 -20.17 -11.08 6.59
CA ASP A 162 -21.32 -11.94 6.80
C ASP A 162 -20.89 -13.36 7.17
N HIS A 163 -21.74 -14.07 7.91
CA HIS A 163 -21.52 -15.48 8.28
C HIS A 163 -20.17 -15.70 8.99
N PHE A 164 -19.79 -14.78 9.88
CA PHE A 164 -18.64 -14.86 10.76
C PHE A 164 -18.91 -15.75 11.99
N ALA A 165 -18.88 -17.06 11.77
CA ALA A 165 -18.95 -18.08 12.81
C ALA A 165 -17.55 -18.64 13.13
N MET A 166 -16.71 -17.85 13.80
CA MET A 166 -15.37 -18.29 14.21
C MET A 166 -15.32 -18.57 15.71
N LYS A 167 -14.90 -19.79 16.07
CA LYS A 167 -14.80 -20.25 17.46
C LYS A 167 -13.41 -20.06 18.07
N GLU A 168 -12.39 -19.89 17.24
CA GLU A 168 -10.99 -19.72 17.67
C GLU A 168 -10.62 -18.23 17.79
N GLY A 169 -9.55 -17.94 18.54
CA GLY A 169 -9.01 -16.58 18.63
C GLY A 169 -8.55 -16.06 17.26
N TYR A 170 -9.00 -14.86 16.90
CA TYR A 170 -8.62 -14.18 15.66
C TYR A 170 -8.03 -12.79 15.96
N GLN A 171 -7.31 -12.24 14.98
CA GLN A 171 -6.80 -10.89 14.98
C GLN A 171 -7.28 -10.18 13.71
N VAL A 172 -7.73 -8.93 13.83
CA VAL A 172 -8.11 -8.10 12.69
C VAL A 172 -6.92 -7.21 12.33
N LYS A 173 -6.51 -7.23 11.07
CA LYS A 173 -5.52 -6.32 10.51
C LYS A 173 -6.21 -5.41 9.51
N GLN A 174 -6.06 -4.10 9.70
CA GLN A 174 -6.60 -3.09 8.80
C GLN A 174 -5.43 -2.40 8.09
N SER A 175 -5.57 -2.16 6.79
CA SER A 175 -4.63 -1.34 6.02
C SER A 175 -5.39 -0.50 5.01
N VAL A 176 -4.90 0.72 4.77
CA VAL A 176 -5.56 1.68 3.87
C VAL A 176 -4.57 2.16 2.82
N GLU A 177 -5.02 2.21 1.58
CA GLU A 177 -4.32 2.80 0.45
C GLU A 177 -5.20 3.89 -0.16
N CYS A 178 -4.80 5.15 -0.07
CA CYS A 178 -5.49 6.27 -0.69
C CYS A 178 -4.70 6.82 -1.88
N PHE A 179 -5.40 7.44 -2.82
CA PHE A 179 -4.84 7.99 -4.06
C PHE A 179 -5.50 9.32 -4.43
#